data_AF-A0AAN8F0B1-F1
#
_entry.id   AF-A0AAN8F0B1-F1
#
_cell.length_a   1.000
_cell.length_b   1.000
_cell.length_c   1.000
_cell.angle_alpha   90.00
_cell.angle_beta   90.00
_cell.angle_gamma   90.00
#
_symmetry.space_group_name_H-M   'P 1'
#
loop_
_entity.id
_entity.type
_entity.pdbx_description
1 polymer ?
#
loop_
_entity_poly.entity_id
_entity_poly.type
_entity_poly.pdbx_seq_one_letter_code
_entity_poly.pdbx_strand_id
1 'polypeptide(L)'
;MTRTRVIPLPLLIRPDTLFEDSKQYPPIDLIRSFKAIDQSTLTDSKMRYSLSAALFGLAAIPFAAAATQSITPHDSFSSSIGVLGCKINTNRVAYWPGMPDCNNFCKKVTNTNSGQSTYLLHIDSSGGAYDISYDAWVYLQNGGTAAQTPLMGGGINMEVEDAPPSECAHLLDGGKMPFTAQNGANFYTSCMNSNSWIGNNNALYGITNMACTLGVDEICSMTDYGQPVCPSGFAHLNDPLAGHTVYNIQYGTGLSIPAV
;
A
#
# COMPACT_ATOMS: atom_id res chain seq x y z
N MET A 1 5.75 68.97 -6.01
CA MET A 1 4.80 67.85 -5.83
C MET A 1 5.43 66.57 -6.35
N THR A 2 6.09 65.79 -5.49
CA THR A 2 6.29 64.33 -5.64
C THR A 2 6.87 63.83 -4.32
N ARG A 3 6.07 63.11 -3.53
CA ARG A 3 6.51 62.43 -2.30
C ARG A 3 7.01 61.04 -2.69
N THR A 4 8.31 60.79 -2.54
CA THR A 4 8.91 59.48 -2.65
C THR A 4 8.58 58.68 -1.38
N ARG A 5 7.82 57.58 -1.51
CA ARG A 5 7.60 56.62 -0.42
C ARG A 5 8.82 55.72 -0.29
N VAL A 6 9.44 55.72 0.88
CA VAL A 6 10.43 54.72 1.30
C VAL A 6 9.65 53.51 1.81
N ILE A 7 9.86 52.34 1.20
CA ILE A 7 9.33 51.04 1.64
C ILE A 7 10.45 50.36 2.44
N PRO A 8 10.25 49.98 3.71
CA PRO A 8 11.27 49.25 4.46
C PRO A 8 11.27 47.76 4.08
N LEU A 9 12.48 47.21 3.87
CA LEU A 9 12.76 45.79 3.70
C LEU A 9 12.41 45.00 4.98
N PRO A 10 11.88 43.77 4.88
CA PRO A 10 11.71 42.91 6.04
C PRO A 10 13.05 42.33 6.52
N LEU A 11 13.20 42.32 7.84
CA LEU A 11 14.31 41.78 8.62
C LEU A 11 14.53 40.29 8.33
N LEU A 12 15.79 39.89 8.10
CA LEU A 12 16.24 38.51 8.19
C LEU A 12 16.03 37.97 9.61
N ILE A 13 15.28 36.88 9.73
CA ILE A 13 15.16 36.09 10.96
C ILE A 13 16.22 34.99 10.92
N ARG A 14 17.06 34.95 11.96
CA ARG A 14 18.04 33.89 12.21
C ARG A 14 17.33 32.62 12.69
N PRO A 15 17.73 31.41 12.24
CA PRO A 15 17.26 30.18 12.82
C PRO A 15 18.24 29.72 13.91
N ASP A 16 18.01 30.12 15.15
CA ASP A 16 18.59 29.46 16.30
C ASP A 16 17.51 29.31 17.37
N THR A 17 17.47 28.12 17.97
CA THR A 17 16.58 27.65 19.06
C THR A 17 15.21 27.15 18.63
N LEU A 18 15.07 25.82 18.60
CA LEU A 18 13.95 25.02 19.15
C LEU A 18 14.31 23.53 18.95
N PHE A 19 15.15 22.99 19.84
CA PHE A 19 15.36 21.56 20.01
C PHE A 19 15.50 21.28 21.51
N GLU A 20 14.37 21.01 22.15
CA GLU A 20 14.28 20.37 23.47
C GLU A 20 12.89 19.75 23.53
N ASP A 21 12.82 18.41 23.52
CA ASP A 21 12.32 17.60 24.64
C ASP A 21 12.06 16.15 24.16
N SER A 22 13.14 15.35 24.02
CA SER A 22 13.02 13.90 23.85
C SER A 22 12.93 13.24 25.21
N LYS A 23 11.72 12.87 25.63
CA LYS A 23 11.48 12.04 26.81
C LYS A 23 12.16 10.68 26.65
N GLN A 24 13.24 10.52 27.40
CA GLN A 24 14.02 9.31 27.52
C GLN A 24 13.29 8.30 28.43
N TYR A 25 12.83 7.20 27.86
CA TYR A 25 12.39 6.04 28.64
C TYR A 25 13.61 5.27 29.16
N PRO A 26 13.61 4.81 30.43
CA PRO A 26 14.75 4.11 31.02
C PRO A 26 14.89 2.69 30.46
N PRO A 27 16.12 2.13 30.39
CA PRO A 27 16.32 0.73 30.07
C PRO A 27 15.83 -0.16 31.20
N ILE A 28 15.04 -1.18 30.85
CA ILE A 28 14.63 -2.25 31.77
C ILE A 28 15.83 -3.18 31.97
N ASP A 29 16.42 -3.10 33.16
CA ASP A 29 17.36 -4.08 33.69
C ASP A 29 16.64 -5.43 33.88
N LEU A 30 17.03 -6.42 33.09
CA LEU A 30 16.61 -7.81 33.28
C LEU A 30 17.80 -8.60 33.82
N ILE A 31 18.07 -8.39 35.11
CA ILE A 31 18.90 -9.28 35.92
C ILE A 31 18.15 -10.61 36.04
N ARG A 32 18.62 -11.66 35.35
CA ARG A 32 18.37 -13.05 35.76
C ARG A 32 19.68 -13.81 35.87
N SER A 33 19.98 -14.10 37.12
CA SER A 33 20.98 -15.02 37.64
C SER A 33 20.92 -16.38 36.94
N PHE A 34 21.95 -16.72 36.14
CA PHE A 34 22.21 -18.10 35.75
C PHE A 34 23.17 -18.72 36.76
N LYS A 35 22.61 -19.51 37.67
CA LYS A 35 23.39 -20.39 38.54
C LYS A 35 23.87 -21.55 37.66
N ALA A 36 25.18 -21.69 37.50
CA ALA A 36 25.78 -22.85 36.84
C ALA A 36 25.38 -24.12 37.59
N ILE A 37 24.82 -25.09 36.86
CA ILE A 37 24.56 -26.44 37.39
C ILE A 37 25.87 -27.21 37.27
N ASP A 38 26.44 -27.54 38.42
CA ASP A 38 27.57 -28.44 38.59
C ASP A 38 27.19 -29.85 38.12
N GLN A 39 27.90 -30.38 37.12
CA GLN A 39 27.74 -31.75 36.64
C GLN A 39 28.73 -32.66 37.36
N SER A 40 28.39 -33.04 38.59
CA SER A 40 29.02 -34.20 39.23
C SER A 40 27.96 -35.26 39.53
N THR A 41 28.30 -36.49 39.16
CA THR A 41 27.58 -37.76 39.37
C THR A 41 26.43 -38.09 38.40
N LEU A 42 26.70 -39.01 37.48
CA LEU A 42 25.96 -40.27 37.32
C LEU A 42 26.57 -41.12 36.20
N THR A 43 27.49 -42.00 36.60
CA THR A 43 27.75 -43.26 35.91
C THR A 43 26.48 -44.12 35.99
N ASP A 44 25.88 -44.49 34.86
CA ASP A 44 25.56 -45.89 34.50
C ASP A 44 24.81 -45.93 33.15
N SER A 45 25.09 -47.01 32.45
CA SER A 45 24.68 -47.47 31.12
C SER A 45 23.20 -47.35 30.72
N LYS A 46 23.02 -47.26 29.38
CA LYS A 46 21.81 -47.50 28.55
C LYS A 46 21.07 -46.26 28.03
N MET A 47 21.52 -45.83 26.85
CA MET A 47 20.73 -45.43 25.67
C MET A 47 19.29 -44.95 25.95
N ARG A 48 19.11 -43.63 25.98
CA ARG A 48 17.80 -42.97 25.92
C ARG A 48 17.83 -41.94 24.81
N TYR A 49 16.92 -42.07 23.86
CA TYR A 49 16.67 -41.10 22.80
C TYR A 49 16.31 -39.75 23.44
N SER A 50 17.15 -38.72 23.23
CA SER A 50 16.81 -37.34 23.58
C SER A 50 15.74 -36.83 22.61
N LEU A 51 14.50 -36.70 23.07
CA LEU A 51 13.56 -35.76 22.47
C LEU A 51 14.02 -34.35 22.83
N SER A 52 14.76 -33.70 21.93
CA SER A 52 14.93 -32.25 21.98
C SER A 52 13.63 -31.59 21.53
N ALA A 53 12.74 -31.30 22.48
CA ALA A 53 11.62 -30.40 22.24
C ALA A 53 12.17 -28.96 22.10
N ALA A 54 12.41 -28.53 20.87
CA ALA A 54 12.68 -27.13 20.57
C ALA A 54 11.38 -26.34 20.74
N LEU A 55 11.24 -25.63 21.88
CA LEU A 55 10.24 -24.57 22.01
C LEU A 55 10.64 -23.43 21.07
N PHE A 56 10.05 -23.40 19.87
CA PHE A 56 10.00 -22.17 19.09
C PHE A 56 9.09 -21.20 19.82
N GLY A 57 9.68 -20.23 20.51
CA GLY A 57 8.94 -19.09 21.03
C GLY A 57 8.38 -18.29 19.85
N LEU A 58 7.09 -18.43 19.57
CA LEU A 58 6.35 -17.50 18.74
C LEU A 58 6.33 -16.16 19.48
N ALA A 59 7.26 -15.27 19.12
CA ALA A 59 7.12 -13.86 19.45
C ALA A 59 5.88 -13.35 18.71
N ALA A 60 4.80 -13.07 19.44
CA ALA A 60 3.65 -12.39 18.89
C ALA A 60 4.09 -10.99 18.46
N ILE A 61 4.22 -10.76 17.16
CA ILE A 61 4.43 -9.42 16.62
C ILE A 61 3.16 -8.63 16.94
N PRO A 62 3.24 -7.49 17.64
CA PRO A 62 2.07 -6.69 17.92
C PRO A 62 1.54 -6.15 16.59
N PHE A 63 0.39 -6.65 16.13
CA PHE A 63 -0.37 -6.00 15.08
C PHE A 63 -0.91 -4.68 15.65
N ALA A 64 -0.75 -3.60 14.90
CA ALA A 64 -1.36 -2.32 15.25
C ALA A 64 -2.88 -2.52 15.41
N ALA A 65 -3.46 -1.94 16.46
CA ALA A 65 -4.89 -2.04 16.69
C ALA A 65 -5.67 -1.49 15.49
N ALA A 66 -6.74 -2.19 15.08
CA ALA A 66 -7.60 -1.76 13.99
C ALA A 66 -8.13 -0.33 14.22
N ALA A 67 -8.02 0.53 13.22
CA ALA A 67 -8.57 1.88 13.26
C ALA A 67 -9.96 1.90 12.64
N THR A 68 -10.95 2.48 13.31
CA THR A 68 -12.28 2.68 12.70
C THR A 68 -12.28 3.94 11.85
N GLN A 69 -12.71 3.82 10.59
CA GLN A 69 -12.84 4.93 9.65
C GLN A 69 -14.22 4.94 9.00
N SER A 70 -14.70 6.13 8.65
CA SER A 70 -15.91 6.29 7.84
C SER A 70 -15.56 6.05 6.38
N ILE A 71 -15.91 4.86 5.86
CA ILE A 71 -15.54 4.41 4.52
C ILE A 71 -16.67 4.69 3.52
N THR A 72 -16.32 5.37 2.42
CA THR A 72 -17.22 5.76 1.32
C THR A 72 -16.93 4.98 0.02
N PRO A 73 -17.92 4.81 -0.86
CA PRO A 73 -17.71 4.19 -2.16
C PRO A 73 -17.07 5.17 -3.16
N HIS A 74 -16.08 4.69 -3.91
CA HIS A 74 -15.44 5.38 -5.03
C HIS A 74 -15.69 4.59 -6.32
N ASP A 75 -16.34 5.19 -7.31
CA ASP A 75 -16.71 4.49 -8.55
C ASP A 75 -15.68 4.63 -9.66
N SER A 76 -14.68 5.48 -9.50
CA SER A 76 -13.70 5.80 -10.54
C SER A 76 -12.30 5.28 -10.18
N PHE A 77 -11.68 4.50 -11.05
CA PHE A 77 -10.31 4.03 -10.81
C PHE A 77 -9.28 5.17 -10.95
N SER A 78 -8.32 5.20 -10.03
CA SER A 78 -7.17 6.09 -10.04
C SER A 78 -6.02 5.52 -9.19
N SER A 79 -4.81 6.03 -9.41
CA SER A 79 -3.62 5.70 -8.64
C SER A 79 -2.62 6.86 -8.65
N SER A 80 -2.35 7.44 -7.48
CA SER A 80 -1.35 8.50 -7.29
C SER A 80 0.10 8.01 -7.43
N ILE A 81 0.33 6.71 -7.33
CA ILE A 81 1.66 6.10 -7.46
C ILE A 81 1.88 5.41 -8.82
N GLY A 82 0.94 5.56 -9.75
CA GLY A 82 1.07 5.06 -11.12
C GLY A 82 0.92 3.55 -11.27
N VAL A 83 0.11 2.90 -10.44
CA VAL A 83 -0.26 1.49 -10.63
C VAL A 83 -1.26 1.34 -11.78
N LEU A 84 -1.06 0.33 -12.62
CA LEU A 84 -1.84 0.09 -13.83
C LEU A 84 -3.14 -0.69 -13.52
N GLY A 85 -4.29 -0.08 -13.79
CA GLY A 85 -5.60 -0.68 -13.52
C GLY A 85 -5.85 -1.96 -14.32
N CYS A 86 -5.32 -2.06 -15.54
CA CYS A 86 -5.47 -3.25 -16.39
C CYS A 86 -4.65 -4.45 -15.91
N LYS A 87 -3.80 -4.28 -14.89
CA LYS A 87 -2.91 -5.31 -14.33
C LYS A 87 -3.26 -5.64 -12.87
N ILE A 88 -4.35 -5.10 -12.34
CA ILE A 88 -4.80 -5.38 -10.97
C ILE A 88 -6.31 -5.60 -10.94
N ASN A 89 -6.81 -6.06 -9.80
CA ASN A 89 -8.24 -6.04 -9.54
C ASN A 89 -8.68 -4.63 -9.07
N THR A 90 -9.19 -3.80 -9.98
CA THR A 90 -9.65 -2.43 -9.68
C THR A 90 -10.87 -2.37 -8.77
N ASN A 91 -11.58 -3.49 -8.58
CA ASN A 91 -12.68 -3.61 -7.62
C ASN A 91 -12.19 -3.82 -6.18
N ARG A 92 -10.87 -3.78 -5.91
CA ARG A 92 -10.28 -3.98 -4.59
C ARG A 92 -9.19 -2.94 -4.31
N VAL A 93 -9.53 -1.66 -4.46
CA VAL A 93 -8.62 -0.52 -4.29
C VAL A 93 -9.09 0.40 -3.16
N ALA A 94 -8.12 0.97 -2.43
CA ALA A 94 -8.32 1.98 -1.40
C ALA A 94 -7.71 3.33 -1.83
N TYR A 95 -8.48 4.40 -1.59
CA TYR A 95 -8.20 5.79 -1.93
C TYR A 95 -8.21 6.62 -0.64
N TRP A 96 -7.12 6.57 0.12
CA TRP A 96 -7.12 6.99 1.53
C TRP A 96 -6.23 8.20 1.77
N PRO A 97 -6.35 8.87 2.93
CA PRO A 97 -5.48 9.99 3.25
C PRO A 97 -4.05 9.51 3.45
N GLY A 98 -3.11 10.29 2.92
CA GLY A 98 -1.69 9.98 2.99
C GLY A 98 -1.18 9.25 1.74
N MET A 99 0.14 9.12 1.66
CA MET A 99 0.77 8.43 0.53
C MET A 99 0.74 6.91 0.75
N PRO A 100 0.54 6.12 -0.33
CA PRO A 100 0.83 4.70 -0.30
C PRO A 100 2.24 4.39 0.23
N ASP A 101 2.37 3.31 0.99
CA ASP A 101 3.62 2.91 1.63
C ASP A 101 4.32 1.78 0.84
N CYS A 102 5.66 1.77 0.87
CA CYS A 102 6.45 0.78 0.14
C CYS A 102 6.32 -0.67 0.68
N ASN A 103 5.79 -0.86 1.90
CA ASN A 103 5.62 -2.15 2.57
C ASN A 103 4.16 -2.42 2.96
N ASN A 104 3.44 -1.40 3.44
CA ASN A 104 2.12 -1.52 4.04
C ASN A 104 0.99 -1.07 3.09
N PHE A 105 1.08 -1.42 1.80
CA PHE A 105 0.05 -1.10 0.82
C PHE A 105 -1.17 -2.03 0.91
N CYS A 106 -1.01 -3.24 1.44
CA CYS A 106 -2.10 -4.19 1.59
C CYS A 106 -2.88 -3.87 2.86
N LYS A 107 -4.18 -3.63 2.71
CA LYS A 107 -5.06 -3.23 3.81
C LYS A 107 -6.18 -4.24 3.96
N LYS A 108 -6.51 -4.61 5.18
CA LYS A 108 -7.73 -5.34 5.47
C LYS A 108 -8.79 -4.37 5.94
N VAL A 109 -9.99 -4.48 5.39
CA VAL A 109 -11.16 -3.72 5.83
C VAL A 109 -12.24 -4.68 6.28
N THR A 110 -12.81 -4.41 7.45
CA THR A 110 -13.87 -5.21 8.06
C THR A 110 -15.06 -4.33 8.40
N ASN A 111 -16.24 -4.68 7.88
CA ASN A 111 -17.48 -4.09 8.34
C ASN A 111 -18.01 -4.90 9.52
N THR A 112 -17.89 -4.34 10.73
CA THR A 112 -18.25 -5.02 11.97
C THR A 112 -19.75 -5.27 12.12
N ASN A 113 -20.61 -4.56 11.38
CA ASN A 113 -22.05 -4.78 11.41
C ASN A 113 -22.47 -6.01 10.59
N SER A 114 -21.82 -6.24 9.44
CA SER A 114 -22.10 -7.38 8.55
C SER A 114 -21.20 -8.59 8.82
N GLY A 115 -20.06 -8.38 9.49
CA GLY A 115 -19.01 -9.38 9.69
C GLY A 115 -18.17 -9.64 8.43
N GLN A 116 -18.43 -8.93 7.33
CA GLN A 116 -17.68 -9.10 6.08
C GLN A 116 -16.32 -8.43 6.16
N SER A 117 -15.31 -9.06 5.57
CA SER A 117 -13.98 -8.48 5.43
C SER A 117 -13.38 -8.75 4.05
N THR A 118 -12.52 -7.86 3.59
CA THR A 118 -11.79 -8.02 2.34
C THR A 118 -10.42 -7.32 2.40
N TYR A 119 -9.55 -7.66 1.46
CA TYR A 119 -8.25 -7.04 1.30
C TYR A 119 -8.27 -6.05 0.14
N LEU A 120 -7.59 -4.92 0.32
CA LEU A 120 -7.55 -3.81 -0.64
C LEU A 120 -6.12 -3.35 -0.86
N LEU A 121 -5.86 -2.87 -2.07
CA LEU A 121 -4.62 -2.20 -2.45
C LEU A 121 -4.74 -0.70 -2.16
N HIS A 122 -4.00 -0.18 -1.19
CA HIS A 122 -3.82 1.27 -1.00
C HIS A 122 -2.76 1.78 -1.96
N ILE A 123 -3.23 2.26 -3.12
CA ILE A 123 -2.39 2.70 -4.25
C ILE A 123 -2.78 4.10 -4.73
N ASP A 124 -3.69 4.75 -4.01
CA ASP A 124 -4.07 6.12 -4.29
C ASP A 124 -4.24 6.90 -3.00
N SER A 125 -4.00 8.20 -3.12
CA SER A 125 -4.08 9.16 -2.02
C SER A 125 -5.27 10.08 -2.23
N SER A 126 -6.03 10.32 -1.17
CA SER A 126 -7.11 11.31 -1.14
C SER A 126 -6.70 12.57 -0.36
N GLY A 127 -7.50 13.63 -0.49
CA GLY A 127 -7.35 14.85 0.30
C GLY A 127 -7.86 14.75 1.75
N GLY A 128 -8.25 13.57 2.23
CA GLY A 128 -8.78 13.38 3.59
C GLY A 128 -9.94 12.38 3.71
N ALA A 129 -10.44 11.84 2.60
CA ALA A 129 -11.50 10.83 2.57
C ALA A 129 -10.91 9.41 2.65
N TYR A 130 -11.61 8.49 3.30
CA TYR A 130 -11.28 7.07 3.21
C TYR A 130 -12.24 6.41 2.23
N ASP A 131 -11.95 6.50 0.94
CA ASP A 131 -12.77 5.83 -0.06
C ASP A 131 -12.20 4.45 -0.43
N ILE A 132 -13.07 3.56 -0.87
CA ILE A 132 -12.68 2.28 -1.46
C ILE A 132 -13.49 2.05 -2.73
N SER A 133 -12.98 1.23 -3.63
CA SER A 133 -13.68 0.85 -4.86
C SER A 133 -15.13 0.45 -4.56
N TYR A 134 -16.07 0.97 -5.35
CA TYR A 134 -17.51 0.82 -5.10
C TYR A 134 -17.94 -0.64 -4.92
N ASP A 135 -17.35 -1.56 -5.69
CA ASP A 135 -17.58 -2.99 -5.53
C ASP A 135 -17.20 -3.52 -4.15
N ALA A 136 -16.02 -3.17 -3.63
CA ALA A 136 -15.60 -3.56 -2.29
C ALA A 136 -16.53 -2.99 -1.21
N TRP A 137 -17.01 -1.75 -1.38
CA TRP A 137 -17.95 -1.13 -0.46
C TRP A 137 -19.30 -1.85 -0.43
N VAL A 138 -19.80 -2.32 -1.58
CA VAL A 138 -21.01 -3.15 -1.65
C VAL A 138 -20.77 -4.52 -1.01
N TYR A 139 -19.68 -5.18 -1.38
CA TYR A 139 -19.29 -6.49 -0.84
C TYR A 139 -19.21 -6.48 0.70
N LEU A 140 -18.58 -5.47 1.28
CA LEU A 140 -18.46 -5.34 2.73
C LEU A 140 -19.81 -5.15 3.44
N GLN A 141 -20.88 -4.81 2.75
CA GLN A 141 -22.21 -4.68 3.35
C GLN A 141 -23.05 -5.95 3.23
N ASN A 142 -23.04 -6.61 2.08
CA ASN A 142 -23.96 -7.71 1.79
C ASN A 142 -23.32 -8.97 1.19
N GLY A 143 -22.00 -8.98 0.98
CA GLY A 143 -21.25 -10.08 0.36
C GLY A 143 -21.41 -10.21 -1.17
N GLY A 144 -22.19 -9.32 -1.80
CA GLY A 144 -22.41 -9.27 -3.25
C GLY A 144 -21.42 -8.36 -3.98
N THR A 145 -21.66 -8.12 -5.27
CA THR A 145 -20.88 -7.21 -6.11
C THR A 145 -21.73 -6.00 -6.48
N ALA A 146 -21.10 -4.84 -6.67
CA ALA A 146 -21.80 -3.63 -7.10
C ALA A 146 -22.45 -3.78 -8.48
N ALA A 147 -21.89 -4.62 -9.35
CA ALA A 147 -22.44 -4.92 -10.67
C ALA A 147 -23.77 -5.70 -10.60
N GLN A 148 -23.95 -6.55 -9.58
CA GLN A 148 -25.13 -7.42 -9.45
C GLN A 148 -26.17 -6.87 -8.50
N THR A 149 -25.74 -6.31 -7.38
CA THR A 149 -26.59 -5.79 -6.30
C THR A 149 -26.16 -4.38 -5.91
N PRO A 150 -26.27 -3.40 -6.83
CA PRO A 150 -25.81 -2.04 -6.56
C PRO A 150 -26.53 -1.47 -5.34
N LEU A 151 -25.75 -0.90 -4.42
CA LEU A 151 -26.25 -0.19 -3.26
C LEU A 151 -25.97 1.29 -3.38
N MET A 152 -26.85 2.11 -2.82
CA MET A 152 -26.59 3.53 -2.62
C MET A 152 -26.45 3.83 -1.13
N GLY A 153 -25.62 4.80 -0.79
CA GLY A 153 -25.34 5.23 0.56
C GLY A 153 -24.14 6.18 0.63
N GLY A 154 -23.43 6.14 1.74
CA GLY A 154 -22.26 6.99 1.98
C GLY A 154 -21.34 6.35 3.01
N GLY A 155 -20.75 7.18 3.86
CA GLY A 155 -19.80 6.72 4.88
C GLY A 155 -20.38 5.68 5.83
N ILE A 156 -19.70 4.55 5.96
CA ILE A 156 -20.00 3.50 6.93
C ILE A 156 -18.74 3.28 7.76
N ASN A 157 -18.90 3.23 9.08
CA ASN A 157 -17.79 2.94 9.97
C ASN A 157 -17.32 1.50 9.79
N MET A 158 -16.06 1.33 9.37
CA MET A 158 -15.41 0.04 9.18
C MET A 158 -14.04 0.05 9.85
N GLU A 159 -13.59 -1.13 10.27
CA GLU A 159 -12.26 -1.32 10.83
C GLU A 159 -11.25 -1.50 9.70
N VAL A 160 -10.11 -0.83 9.86
CA VAL A 160 -8.99 -0.82 8.92
C VAL A 160 -7.74 -1.30 9.63
N GLU A 161 -7.04 -2.24 8.99
CA GLU A 161 -5.83 -2.88 9.50
C GLU A 161 -4.77 -2.96 8.38
N ASP A 162 -3.50 -2.85 8.75
CA ASP A 162 -2.41 -3.25 7.86
C ASP A 162 -2.37 -4.77 7.74
N ALA A 163 -2.22 -5.26 6.50
CA ALA A 163 -2.08 -6.67 6.20
C ALA A 163 -0.74 -6.93 5.51
N PRO A 164 -0.16 -8.14 5.67
CA PRO A 164 1.05 -8.46 4.95
C PRO A 164 0.78 -8.49 3.44
N PRO A 165 1.74 -8.06 2.59
CA PRO A 165 1.58 -8.02 1.13
C PRO A 165 1.08 -9.33 0.49
N SER A 166 1.40 -10.47 1.10
CA SER A 166 0.94 -11.79 0.63
C SER A 166 -0.58 -11.94 0.58
N GLU A 167 -1.32 -11.27 1.47
CA GLU A 167 -2.79 -11.31 1.45
C GLU A 167 -3.37 -10.61 0.22
N CYS A 168 -2.65 -9.62 -0.34
CA CYS A 168 -3.07 -8.91 -1.55
C CYS A 168 -2.43 -9.46 -2.83
N ALA A 169 -1.60 -10.52 -2.78
CA ALA A 169 -0.89 -11.03 -3.95
C ALA A 169 -1.85 -11.47 -5.08
N HIS A 170 -3.02 -11.98 -4.72
CA HIS A 170 -4.07 -12.38 -5.66
C HIS A 170 -4.77 -11.21 -6.37
N LEU A 171 -4.54 -9.96 -5.92
CA LEU A 171 -5.06 -8.74 -6.53
C LEU A 171 -4.10 -8.15 -7.58
N LEU A 172 -2.91 -8.74 -7.73
CA LEU A 172 -1.81 -8.25 -8.56
C LEU A 172 -1.52 -9.18 -9.75
N ASP A 173 -1.01 -8.62 -10.85
CA ASP A 173 -0.51 -9.40 -11.99
C ASP A 173 0.77 -10.17 -11.62
N GLY A 174 0.68 -11.50 -11.62
CA GLY A 174 1.79 -12.37 -11.24
C GLY A 174 2.36 -12.13 -9.84
N GLY A 175 1.57 -11.52 -8.94
CA GLY A 175 2.00 -11.16 -7.58
C GLY A 175 2.97 -9.98 -7.50
N LYS A 176 3.16 -9.20 -8.58
CA LYS A 176 4.06 -8.04 -8.62
C LYS A 176 3.24 -6.75 -8.72
N MET A 177 3.71 -5.68 -8.07
CA MET A 177 3.09 -4.36 -8.22
C MET A 177 3.35 -3.79 -9.63
N PRO A 178 2.33 -3.57 -10.48
CA PRO A 178 2.52 -3.17 -11.86
C PRO A 178 2.45 -1.65 -12.02
N PHE A 179 3.59 -1.02 -12.34
CA PHE A 179 3.70 0.42 -12.51
C PHE A 179 3.80 0.84 -13.97
N THR A 180 3.26 2.00 -14.31
CA THR A 180 3.65 2.69 -15.55
C THR A 180 5.11 3.14 -15.47
N ALA A 181 5.87 2.89 -16.53
CA ALA A 181 7.24 3.35 -16.67
C ALA A 181 7.37 4.88 -16.61
N GLN A 182 6.35 5.66 -17.00
CA GLN A 182 6.48 7.12 -17.00
C GLN A 182 6.17 7.75 -15.65
N ASN A 183 5.02 7.42 -15.07
CA ASN A 183 4.53 8.13 -13.87
C ASN A 183 4.82 7.36 -12.58
N GLY A 184 4.92 6.03 -12.63
CA GLY A 184 5.13 5.18 -11.46
C GLY A 184 6.60 5.00 -11.09
N ALA A 185 7.53 5.31 -12.01
CA ALA A 185 8.96 5.17 -11.79
C ALA A 185 9.49 5.97 -10.60
N ASN A 186 8.91 7.15 -10.31
CA ASN A 186 9.34 7.97 -9.17
C ASN A 186 9.02 7.30 -7.83
N PHE A 187 7.78 6.82 -7.64
CA PHE A 187 7.40 6.10 -6.43
C PHE A 187 8.18 4.80 -6.31
N TYR A 188 8.28 4.04 -7.40
CA TYR A 188 9.10 2.83 -7.46
C TYR A 188 10.54 3.08 -7.00
N THR A 189 11.21 4.09 -7.57
CA THR A 189 12.61 4.40 -7.24
C THR A 189 12.78 4.79 -5.77
N SER A 190 11.78 5.47 -5.19
CA SER A 190 11.79 5.80 -3.76
C SER A 190 11.74 4.54 -2.87
N CYS A 191 11.08 3.48 -3.34
CA CYS A 191 10.95 2.20 -2.65
C CYS A 191 12.16 1.27 -2.84
N MET A 192 12.98 1.46 -3.88
CA MET A 192 14.18 0.63 -4.13
C MET A 192 15.24 0.81 -3.04
N ASN A 193 15.47 2.04 -2.60
CA ASN A 193 16.56 2.38 -1.67
C ASN A 193 16.34 1.88 -0.24
N SER A 194 15.15 1.36 0.07
CA SER A 194 14.74 0.98 1.42
C SER A 194 14.59 -0.53 1.63
N ASN A 195 15.04 -1.37 0.68
CA ASN A 195 14.82 -2.83 0.69
C ASN A 195 13.36 -3.21 1.01
N SER A 196 12.41 -2.44 0.46
CA SER A 196 10.98 -2.62 0.72
C SER A 196 10.38 -3.77 -0.09
N TRP A 197 9.16 -4.17 0.26
CA TRP A 197 8.43 -5.17 -0.53
C TRP A 197 8.22 -4.68 -1.96
N ILE A 198 7.70 -3.45 -2.16
CA ILE A 198 7.46 -2.90 -3.50
C ILE A 198 8.76 -2.78 -4.29
N GLY A 199 9.85 -2.31 -3.67
CA GLY A 199 11.16 -2.21 -4.33
C GLY A 199 11.66 -3.54 -4.90
N ASN A 200 11.32 -4.65 -4.25
CA ASN A 200 11.74 -6.00 -4.63
C ASN A 200 10.69 -6.78 -5.46
N ASN A 201 9.40 -6.39 -5.42
CA ASN A 201 8.28 -7.14 -5.99
C ASN A 201 7.40 -6.26 -6.88
N ASN A 202 7.96 -5.80 -7.99
CA ASN A 202 7.30 -4.92 -8.94
C ASN A 202 7.58 -5.32 -10.39
N ALA A 203 6.84 -4.71 -11.30
CA ALA A 203 7.10 -4.71 -12.74
C ALA A 203 6.79 -3.32 -13.31
N LEU A 204 7.63 -2.84 -14.23
CA LEU A 204 7.41 -1.60 -14.97
C LEU A 204 6.93 -1.94 -16.37
N TYR A 205 5.91 -1.25 -16.85
CA TYR A 205 5.35 -1.46 -18.18
C TYR A 205 5.41 -0.20 -19.03
N GLY A 206 5.52 -0.39 -20.35
CA GLY A 206 5.50 0.66 -21.37
C GLY A 206 4.13 1.31 -21.60
N ILE A 207 3.19 1.09 -20.67
CA ILE A 207 1.85 1.70 -20.66
C ILE A 207 1.94 3.05 -19.96
N THR A 208 1.32 4.08 -20.53
CA THR A 208 1.63 5.48 -20.18
C THR A 208 0.66 6.11 -19.19
N ASN A 209 -0.54 5.54 -19.08
CA ASN A 209 -1.55 5.98 -18.13
C ASN A 209 -2.13 4.81 -17.33
N MET A 210 -2.62 5.12 -16.14
CA MET A 210 -3.16 4.14 -15.20
C MET A 210 -4.45 3.46 -15.71
N ALA A 211 -5.20 4.13 -16.59
CA ALA A 211 -6.38 3.58 -17.26
C ALA A 211 -6.05 2.61 -18.43
N CYS A 212 -4.75 2.44 -18.75
CA CYS A 212 -4.26 1.57 -19.80
C CYS A 212 -4.84 1.81 -21.20
N THR A 213 -5.00 3.06 -21.58
CA THR A 213 -5.53 3.44 -22.91
C THR A 213 -4.43 3.82 -23.91
N LEU A 214 -3.20 4.00 -23.44
CA LEU A 214 -2.08 4.47 -24.25
C LEU A 214 -0.78 3.72 -23.92
N GLY A 215 0.08 3.55 -24.93
CA GLY A 215 1.39 2.92 -24.81
C GLY A 215 1.45 1.50 -25.36
N VAL A 216 2.44 0.74 -24.89
CA VAL A 216 2.70 -0.65 -25.31
C VAL A 216 2.70 -1.55 -24.08
N ASP A 217 1.97 -2.67 -24.13
CA ASP A 217 2.02 -3.68 -23.07
C ASP A 217 3.31 -4.52 -23.19
N GLU A 218 4.41 -3.92 -22.74
CA GLU A 218 5.73 -4.53 -22.69
C GLU A 218 6.39 -4.27 -21.33
N ILE A 219 7.18 -5.24 -20.86
CA ILE A 219 7.95 -5.08 -19.62
C ILE A 219 9.19 -4.22 -19.92
N CYS A 220 9.37 -3.18 -19.11
CA CYS A 220 10.54 -2.31 -19.13
C CYS A 220 11.56 -2.74 -18.07
N SER A 221 12.83 -2.48 -18.34
CA SER A 221 13.92 -2.60 -17.36
C SER A 221 14.23 -1.25 -16.73
N MET A 222 14.96 -1.26 -15.63
CA MET A 222 15.50 -0.05 -14.98
C MET A 222 17.01 0.01 -15.22
N THR A 223 17.52 1.18 -15.59
CA THR A 223 18.97 1.43 -15.63
C THR A 223 19.54 1.67 -14.23
N ASP A 224 20.87 1.63 -14.11
CA ASP A 224 21.57 1.93 -12.85
C ASP A 224 21.31 3.35 -12.32
N TYR A 225 20.80 4.26 -13.16
CA TYR A 225 20.45 5.64 -12.82
C TYR A 225 18.95 5.84 -12.53
N GLY A 226 18.19 4.76 -12.36
CA GLY A 226 16.75 4.84 -12.06
C GLY A 226 15.90 5.35 -13.23
N GLN A 227 16.38 5.20 -14.47
CA GLN A 227 15.59 5.52 -15.67
C GLN A 227 15.03 4.25 -16.32
N PRO A 228 13.72 4.20 -16.62
CA PRO A 228 13.10 3.04 -17.26
C PRO A 228 13.46 2.97 -18.74
N VAL A 229 13.64 1.75 -19.24
CA VAL A 229 13.95 1.45 -20.65
C VAL A 229 13.01 0.34 -21.12
N CYS A 230 12.18 0.67 -22.11
CA CYS A 230 11.23 -0.27 -22.70
C CYS A 230 11.71 -0.72 -24.10
N PRO A 231 11.47 -1.97 -24.52
CA PRO A 231 11.94 -2.48 -25.81
C PRO A 231 11.53 -1.64 -27.04
N SER A 232 10.30 -1.12 -27.05
CA SER A 232 9.80 -0.27 -28.14
C SER A 232 10.23 1.20 -28.00
N GLY A 233 10.91 1.54 -26.90
CA GLY A 233 11.28 2.91 -26.54
C GLY A 233 10.07 3.81 -26.26
N PHE A 234 10.32 5.11 -26.10
CA PHE A 234 9.30 6.11 -25.78
C PHE A 234 8.63 6.74 -27.02
N ALA A 235 8.78 6.14 -28.21
CA ALA A 235 8.14 6.66 -29.43
C ALA A 235 6.62 6.36 -29.46
N HIS A 236 6.19 5.29 -28.80
CA HIS A 236 4.83 4.73 -28.87
C HIS A 236 3.94 5.14 -27.68
N LEU A 237 4.33 6.18 -26.94
CA LEU A 237 3.65 6.56 -25.70
C LEU A 237 2.22 7.06 -25.89
N ASN A 238 1.90 7.52 -27.10
CA ASN A 238 0.58 8.02 -27.46
C ASN A 238 -0.17 7.05 -28.38
N ASP A 239 0.38 5.86 -28.63
CA ASP A 239 -0.30 4.86 -29.44
C ASP A 239 -1.48 4.30 -28.64
N PRO A 240 -2.67 4.18 -29.25
CA PRO A 240 -3.82 3.58 -28.57
C PRO A 240 -3.54 2.14 -28.17
N LEU A 241 -3.74 1.83 -26.89
CA LEU A 241 -3.61 0.48 -26.37
C LEU A 241 -4.97 -0.22 -26.37
N ALA A 242 -5.18 -1.13 -27.31
CA ALA A 242 -6.39 -1.93 -27.40
C ALA A 242 -6.36 -3.13 -26.44
N GLY A 243 -7.54 -3.59 -26.02
CA GLY A 243 -7.69 -4.83 -25.23
C GLY A 243 -7.38 -4.71 -23.74
N HIS A 244 -7.01 -3.53 -23.25
CA HIS A 244 -6.61 -3.27 -21.86
C HIS A 244 -7.57 -2.35 -21.11
N THR A 245 -8.81 -2.21 -21.60
CA THR A 245 -9.79 -1.28 -21.03
C THR A 245 -10.01 -1.57 -19.55
N VAL A 246 -9.72 -0.58 -18.72
CA VAL A 246 -10.11 -0.57 -17.32
C VAL A 246 -11.56 -0.16 -17.22
N TYR A 247 -12.31 -0.85 -16.37
CA TYR A 247 -13.73 -0.58 -16.16
C TYR A 247 -14.00 -0.11 -14.74
N ASN A 248 -14.85 0.90 -14.66
CA ASN A 248 -15.49 1.41 -13.46
C ASN A 248 -16.91 0.81 -13.37
N ILE A 249 -17.44 0.70 -12.15
CA ILE A 249 -18.86 0.37 -11.95
C ILE A 249 -19.56 1.66 -11.56
N GLN A 250 -20.39 2.20 -12.45
CA GLN A 250 -21.09 3.45 -12.22
C GLN A 250 -21.96 3.35 -10.96
N TYR A 251 -21.74 4.30 -10.04
CA TYR A 251 -22.37 4.31 -8.74
C TYR A 251 -23.90 4.17 -8.79
N GLY A 252 -24.44 3.28 -7.96
CA GLY A 252 -25.89 3.06 -7.82
C GLY A 252 -26.57 2.32 -8.98
N THR A 253 -25.85 2.03 -10.07
CA THR A 253 -26.47 1.44 -11.29
C THR A 253 -26.00 0.02 -11.58
N GLY A 254 -24.79 -0.35 -11.16
CA GLY A 254 -24.14 -1.61 -11.52
C GLY A 254 -23.62 -1.66 -12.96
N LEU A 255 -23.73 -0.57 -13.72
CA LEU A 255 -23.27 -0.51 -15.10
C LEU A 255 -21.74 -0.40 -15.18
N SER A 256 -21.14 -1.21 -16.04
CA SER A 256 -19.72 -1.12 -16.35
C SER A 256 -19.48 -0.01 -17.37
N ILE A 257 -18.63 0.96 -17.02
CA ILE A 257 -18.22 2.06 -17.90
C ILE A 257 -16.70 2.09 -18.03
N PRO A 258 -16.13 2.41 -19.21
CA PRO A 258 -14.68 2.57 -19.34
C PRO A 258 -14.15 3.65 -18.39
N ALA A 259 -13.05 3.36 -17.72
CA ALA A 259 -12.25 4.37 -17.03
C ALA A 259 -11.52 5.24 -18.05
N VAL A 260 -11.33 6.51 -17.72
CA VAL A 260 -10.69 7.51 -18.57
C VAL A 260 -9.45 8.10 -17.92
#